data_AF-A0A2V5JUZ3-F1
#
_entry.id   AF-A0A2V5JUZ3-F1
#
_cell.length_a   1.000
_cell.length_b   1.000
_cell.length_c   1.000
_cell.angle_alpha   90.00
_cell.angle_beta   90.00
_cell.angle_gamma   90.00
#
_symmetry.space_group_name_H-M   'P 1'
#
loop_
_entity.id
_entity.type
_entity.pdbx_description
1 polymer ?
#
loop_
_entity_poly.entity_id
_entity_poly.type
_entity_poly.pdbx_seq_one_letter_code
_entity_poly.pdbx_strand_id
1 'polypeptide(L)'
;MRWKIASVVGIGLLILSVPLLVPYWEETRLNRAAYARYELSPVYDRNDASFYGHRISLKDAAKDRIAIEIDGKNYSDPAPAEIRDGFTDANRYHGYAHLVRLTDRKTGEERFAVVQRVDGVRTEQVTRVEGLRWRLLLVDRDGRVAEETFGYGEHAEPAYRTMLAGYATPIAFGRSGAPYGYPPLLSWLLVPLTAAAIGAVLAVAGIVGTFATHRRRKRTAG
;
A
#
# COMPACT_ATOMS: atom_id res chain seq x y z
N MET A 1 43.10 1.83 -19.62
CA MET A 1 42.49 2.82 -18.67
C MET A 1 40.97 2.86 -18.81
N ARG A 2 40.42 3.05 -20.02
CA ARG A 2 38.97 3.16 -20.28
C ARG A 2 38.11 2.01 -19.69
N TRP A 3 38.54 0.75 -19.81
CA TRP A 3 37.79 -0.41 -19.28
C TRP A 3 37.70 -0.47 -17.76
N LYS A 4 38.75 -0.03 -17.04
CA LYS A 4 38.73 0.03 -15.57
C LYS A 4 37.74 1.09 -15.08
N ILE A 5 37.69 2.24 -15.76
CA ILE A 5 36.74 3.33 -15.44
C ILE A 5 35.30 2.84 -15.64
N ALA A 6 35.01 2.15 -16.76
CA ALA A 6 33.68 1.59 -17.01
C ALA A 6 33.25 0.59 -15.91
N SER A 7 34.14 -0.30 -15.47
CA SER A 7 33.82 -1.23 -14.37
C SER A 7 33.55 -0.51 -13.04
N VAL A 8 34.36 0.47 -12.68
CA VAL A 8 34.20 1.23 -11.43
C VAL A 8 32.89 2.02 -11.43
N VAL A 9 32.59 2.71 -12.54
CA VAL A 9 31.32 3.43 -12.72
C VAL A 9 30.14 2.46 -12.66
N GLY A 10 30.25 1.30 -13.32
CA GLY A 10 29.20 0.29 -13.34
C GLY A 10 28.86 -0.26 -11.95
N ILE A 11 29.88 -0.61 -11.18
CA ILE A 11 29.73 -1.08 -9.79
C ILE A 11 29.16 0.04 -8.91
N GLY A 12 29.62 1.29 -9.09
CA GLY A 12 29.10 2.44 -8.36
C GLY A 12 27.59 2.62 -8.57
N LEU A 13 27.12 2.55 -9.81
CA LEU A 13 25.68 2.63 -10.13
C LEU A 13 24.87 1.48 -9.51
N LEU A 14 25.41 0.27 -9.45
CA LEU A 14 24.77 -0.87 -8.79
C LEU A 14 24.64 -0.66 -7.28
N ILE A 15 25.69 -0.18 -6.61
CA ILE A 15 25.65 0.08 -5.17
C ILE A 15 24.64 1.17 -4.84
N LEU A 16 24.58 2.23 -5.66
CA LEU A 16 23.65 3.34 -5.47
C LEU A 16 22.18 2.96 -5.69
N SER A 17 21.88 1.91 -6.45
CA SER A 17 20.49 1.50 -6.70
C SER A 17 19.90 0.61 -5.60
N VAL A 18 20.74 -0.10 -4.83
CA VAL A 18 20.29 -1.05 -3.79
C VAL A 18 19.36 -0.40 -2.75
N PRO A 19 19.67 0.77 -2.14
CA PRO A 19 18.82 1.38 -1.12
C PRO A 19 17.42 1.75 -1.60
N LEU A 20 17.24 1.93 -2.91
CA LEU A 20 15.94 2.24 -3.53
C LEU A 20 15.16 0.97 -3.89
N LEU A 21 15.86 -0.10 -4.29
CA LEU A 21 15.24 -1.36 -4.70
C LEU A 21 14.81 -2.24 -3.52
N VAL A 22 15.54 -2.19 -2.39
CA VAL A 22 15.25 -3.03 -1.21
C VAL A 22 13.86 -2.72 -0.61
N PRO A 23 13.48 -1.46 -0.31
CA PRO A 23 12.15 -1.16 0.23
C PRO A 23 11.03 -1.53 -0.75
N TYR A 24 11.26 -1.31 -2.05
CA TYR A 24 10.28 -1.71 -3.08
C TYR A 24 10.07 -3.22 -3.13
N TRP A 25 11.16 -4.00 -3.05
CA TRP A 25 11.07 -5.46 -3.02
C TRP A 25 10.35 -5.95 -1.75
N GLU A 26 10.65 -5.35 -0.60
CA GLU A 26 10.00 -5.67 0.66
C GLU A 26 8.49 -5.38 0.61
N GLU A 27 8.11 -4.19 0.15
CA GLU A 27 6.72 -3.79 -0.05
C GLU A 27 5.99 -4.75 -0.99
N THR A 28 6.62 -5.10 -2.12
CA THR A 28 6.06 -6.06 -3.08
C THR A 28 5.87 -7.44 -2.45
N ARG A 29 6.84 -7.92 -1.68
CA ARG A 29 6.78 -9.21 -0.99
C ARG A 29 5.65 -9.22 0.04
N LEU A 30 5.55 -8.18 0.85
CA LEU A 30 4.52 -8.04 1.87
C LEU A 30 3.12 -7.95 1.26
N ASN A 31 2.95 -7.17 0.18
CA ASN A 31 1.68 -7.08 -0.54
C ASN A 31 1.30 -8.40 -1.20
N ARG A 32 2.24 -9.11 -1.83
CA ARG A 32 1.96 -10.46 -2.37
C ARG A 32 1.51 -11.43 -1.29
N ALA A 33 2.21 -11.46 -0.14
CA ALA A 33 1.82 -12.32 0.98
C ALA A 33 0.43 -11.96 1.51
N ALA A 34 0.10 -10.66 1.56
CA ALA A 34 -1.21 -10.19 1.96
C ALA A 34 -2.32 -10.61 0.99
N TYR A 35 -2.18 -10.36 -0.31
CA TYR A 35 -3.16 -10.76 -1.33
C TYR A 35 -3.26 -12.28 -1.52
N ALA A 36 -2.20 -13.02 -1.21
CA ALA A 36 -2.26 -14.48 -1.17
C ALA A 36 -3.15 -14.97 0.00
N ARG A 37 -3.13 -14.27 1.13
CA ARG A 37 -3.89 -14.64 2.34
C ARG A 37 -5.29 -14.04 2.39
N TYR A 38 -5.46 -12.80 1.97
CA TYR A 38 -6.71 -12.06 2.12
C TYR A 38 -7.28 -11.64 0.79
N GLU A 39 -8.58 -11.77 0.68
CA GLU A 39 -9.38 -11.26 -0.43
C GLU A 39 -10.32 -10.19 0.08
N LEU A 40 -10.37 -9.07 -0.63
CA LEU A 40 -11.28 -7.97 -0.35
C LEU A 40 -12.23 -7.79 -1.53
N SER A 41 -13.52 -7.84 -1.25
CA SER A 41 -14.59 -7.58 -2.22
C SER A 41 -15.40 -6.37 -1.73
N PRO A 42 -15.03 -5.14 -2.15
CA PRO A 42 -15.80 -3.94 -1.82
C PRO A 42 -17.22 -4.02 -2.38
N VAL A 43 -18.18 -3.52 -1.61
CA VAL A 43 -19.55 -3.34 -2.09
C VAL A 43 -19.64 -1.97 -2.74
N TYR A 44 -19.79 -1.95 -4.07
CA TYR A 44 -19.94 -0.72 -4.84
C TYR A 44 -21.42 -0.36 -5.02
N ASP A 45 -21.68 0.93 -5.16
CA ASP A 45 -22.97 1.52 -5.54
C ASP A 45 -24.14 1.23 -4.58
N ARG A 46 -23.82 0.80 -3.35
CA ARG A 46 -24.80 0.57 -2.30
C ARG A 46 -24.23 0.93 -0.93
N ASN A 47 -25.05 1.63 -0.18
CA ASN A 47 -24.80 1.97 1.22
C ASN A 47 -25.40 0.94 2.17
N ASP A 48 -25.92 -0.16 1.63
CA ASP A 48 -26.46 -1.27 2.39
C ASP A 48 -25.93 -2.60 1.84
N ALA A 49 -25.72 -3.54 2.75
CA ALA A 49 -25.31 -4.89 2.43
C ALA A 49 -25.98 -5.88 3.38
N SER A 50 -26.15 -7.11 2.88
CA SER A 50 -26.50 -8.26 3.70
C SER A 50 -25.33 -9.23 3.77
N PHE A 51 -24.98 -9.66 4.98
CA PHE A 51 -23.93 -10.64 5.23
C PHE A 51 -24.49 -11.73 6.13
N TYR A 52 -24.69 -12.93 5.59
CA TYR A 52 -25.27 -14.07 6.32
C TYR A 52 -26.59 -13.77 7.05
N GLY A 53 -27.44 -12.91 6.46
CA GLY A 53 -28.72 -12.50 7.05
C GLY A 53 -28.64 -11.26 7.94
N HIS A 54 -27.43 -10.79 8.26
CA HIS A 54 -27.19 -9.56 9.00
C HIS A 54 -27.20 -8.35 8.06
N ARG A 55 -27.88 -7.28 8.43
CA ARG A 55 -27.98 -6.06 7.64
C ARG A 55 -26.95 -5.04 8.13
N ILE A 56 -26.09 -4.59 7.23
CA ILE A 56 -25.14 -3.51 7.46
C ILE A 56 -25.57 -2.32 6.60
N SER A 57 -25.66 -1.13 7.16
CA SER A 57 -25.95 0.08 6.39
C SER A 57 -25.15 1.29 6.84
N LEU A 58 -24.77 2.10 5.86
CA LEU A 58 -24.22 3.43 5.97
C LEU A 58 -25.30 4.41 5.51
N LYS A 59 -25.49 5.51 6.23
CA LYS A 59 -26.37 6.61 5.79
C LYS A 59 -25.68 7.93 6.08
N ASP A 60 -25.90 8.93 5.24
CA ASP A 60 -25.43 10.27 5.57
C ASP A 60 -26.12 10.78 6.84
N ALA A 61 -25.33 11.36 7.74
CA ALA A 61 -25.80 12.04 8.93
C ALA A 61 -25.41 13.53 8.87
N ALA A 62 -25.90 14.33 9.80
CA ALA A 62 -25.63 15.77 9.81
C ALA A 62 -24.14 16.09 10.05
N LYS A 63 -23.63 17.11 9.36
CA LYS A 63 -22.28 17.71 9.54
C LYS A 63 -21.13 16.72 9.27
N ASP A 64 -21.00 16.25 8.03
CA ASP A 64 -19.90 15.40 7.57
C ASP A 64 -19.74 14.12 8.38
N ARG A 65 -20.86 13.53 8.84
CA ARG A 65 -20.88 12.32 9.65
C ARG A 65 -21.67 11.25 8.94
N ILE A 66 -21.42 10.00 9.33
CA ILE A 66 -22.13 8.84 8.83
C ILE A 66 -22.86 8.11 9.96
N ALA A 67 -24.09 7.72 9.68
CA ALA A 67 -24.82 6.74 10.46
C ALA A 67 -24.36 5.34 10.05
N ILE A 68 -23.80 4.56 10.99
CA ILE A 68 -23.43 3.16 10.76
C ILE A 68 -24.39 2.30 11.58
N GLU A 69 -25.15 1.45 10.92
CA GLU A 69 -26.17 0.61 11.56
C GLU A 69 -25.94 -0.86 11.18
N ILE A 70 -25.85 -1.73 12.18
CA ILE A 70 -25.71 -3.18 12.01
C ILE A 70 -26.84 -3.84 12.80
N ASP A 71 -27.73 -4.54 12.10
CA ASP A 71 -28.94 -5.18 12.67
C ASP A 71 -29.78 -4.24 13.55
N GLY A 72 -29.97 -2.99 13.11
CA GLY A 72 -30.75 -2.00 13.86
C GLY A 72 -29.98 -1.30 14.99
N LYS A 73 -28.77 -1.77 15.33
CA LYS A 73 -27.94 -1.16 16.37
C LYS A 73 -27.01 -0.13 15.75
N ASN A 74 -26.94 1.04 16.38
CA ASN A 74 -26.09 2.15 15.98
C ASN A 74 -24.62 1.93 16.41
N TYR A 75 -23.70 2.01 15.46
CA TYR A 75 -22.24 1.93 15.63
C TYR A 75 -21.53 3.17 15.09
N SER A 76 -22.22 4.29 14.89
CA SER A 76 -21.63 5.54 14.41
C SER A 76 -20.49 6.04 15.29
N ASP A 77 -19.51 6.65 14.61
CA ASP A 77 -18.45 7.43 15.23
C ASP A 77 -18.64 8.92 14.91
N PRO A 78 -18.33 9.85 15.85
CA PRO A 78 -18.46 11.28 15.60
C PRO A 78 -17.42 11.84 14.61
N ALA A 79 -16.39 11.08 14.25
CA ALA A 79 -15.35 11.51 13.33
C ALA A 79 -15.91 11.84 11.94
N PRO A 80 -15.40 12.91 11.29
CA PRO A 80 -15.86 13.29 9.98
C PRO A 80 -15.60 12.19 8.94
N ALA A 81 -16.66 11.75 8.25
CA ALA A 81 -16.59 10.76 7.19
C ALA A 81 -17.67 11.02 6.13
N GLU A 82 -17.37 10.63 4.90
CA GLU A 82 -18.28 10.69 3.78
C GLU A 82 -18.50 9.28 3.21
N ILE A 83 -19.72 9.06 2.72
CA ILE A 83 -20.07 7.90 1.91
C ILE A 83 -19.87 8.30 0.44
N ARG A 84 -19.17 7.48 -0.34
CA ARG A 84 -18.92 7.78 -1.76
C ARG A 84 -19.35 6.63 -2.65
N ASP A 85 -20.58 6.74 -3.16
CA ASP A 85 -21.10 5.83 -4.17
C ASP A 85 -20.36 6.04 -5.50
N GLY A 86 -19.80 4.97 -6.07
CA GLY A 86 -19.30 4.93 -7.44
C GLY A 86 -18.04 5.75 -7.78
N PHE A 87 -17.42 6.46 -6.84
CA PHE A 87 -16.25 7.29 -7.13
C PHE A 87 -14.93 6.52 -7.10
N THR A 88 -14.14 6.71 -8.17
CA THR A 88 -12.73 6.29 -8.31
C THR A 88 -11.74 7.47 -8.29
N ASP A 89 -12.21 8.68 -7.97
CA ASP A 89 -11.37 9.89 -7.97
C ASP A 89 -10.54 10.05 -6.67
N ALA A 90 -9.41 10.74 -6.80
CA ALA A 90 -8.51 11.05 -5.68
C ALA A 90 -8.93 12.36 -4.99
N ASN A 91 -10.09 12.37 -4.32
CA ASN A 91 -10.47 13.52 -3.50
C ASN A 91 -9.59 13.59 -2.24
N ARG A 92 -9.05 14.77 -1.92
CA ARG A 92 -7.94 14.96 -0.98
C ARG A 92 -8.38 15.30 0.45
N TYR A 93 -9.67 15.52 0.69
CA TYR A 93 -10.09 16.33 1.83
C TYR A 93 -10.82 15.59 2.97
N HIS A 94 -11.55 14.49 2.72
CA HIS A 94 -12.36 13.83 3.77
C HIS A 94 -12.06 12.33 3.91
N GLY A 95 -12.31 11.77 5.10
CA GLY A 95 -12.19 10.33 5.35
C GLY A 95 -13.39 9.61 4.73
N TYR A 96 -13.18 8.42 4.18
CA TYR A 96 -14.29 7.64 3.64
C TYR A 96 -14.72 6.58 4.64
N ALA A 97 -15.99 6.23 4.58
CA ALA A 97 -16.42 4.92 5.04
C ALA A 97 -16.75 4.01 3.86
N HIS A 98 -16.35 2.75 3.99
CA HIS A 98 -16.56 1.76 2.95
C HIS A 98 -17.03 0.45 3.54
N LEU A 99 -17.89 -0.24 2.81
CA LEU A 99 -18.31 -1.61 3.07
C LEU A 99 -17.45 -2.56 2.26
N VAL A 100 -16.84 -3.55 2.91
CA VAL A 100 -15.91 -4.49 2.27
C VAL A 100 -16.09 -5.88 2.83
N ARG A 101 -16.33 -6.88 1.97
CA ARG A 101 -16.23 -8.28 2.39
C ARG A 101 -14.76 -8.66 2.47
N LEU A 102 -14.36 -9.23 3.60
CA LEU A 102 -13.02 -9.74 3.89
C LEU A 102 -13.06 -11.27 3.98
N THR A 103 -12.22 -11.94 3.21
CA THR A 103 -12.05 -13.40 3.31
C THR A 103 -10.58 -13.71 3.63
N ASP A 104 -10.32 -14.42 4.74
CA ASP A 104 -9.02 -15.04 5.01
C ASP A 104 -8.99 -16.39 4.26
N ARG A 105 -8.33 -16.41 3.11
CA ARG A 105 -8.18 -17.60 2.24
C ARG A 105 -7.45 -18.75 2.93
N LYS A 106 -6.66 -18.47 3.97
CA LYS A 106 -5.93 -19.51 4.70
C LYS A 106 -6.86 -20.30 5.61
N THR A 107 -7.82 -19.63 6.26
CA THR A 107 -8.75 -20.25 7.22
C THR A 107 -10.13 -20.52 6.62
N GLY A 108 -10.46 -19.89 5.49
CA GLY A 108 -11.82 -19.87 4.92
C GLY A 108 -12.79 -18.97 5.69
N GLU A 109 -12.28 -18.19 6.65
CA GLU A 109 -13.08 -17.29 7.47
C GLU A 109 -13.49 -16.07 6.65
N GLU A 110 -14.76 -15.71 6.74
CA GLU A 110 -15.31 -14.52 6.10
C GLU A 110 -15.86 -13.57 7.15
N ARG A 111 -15.58 -12.29 6.97
CA ARG A 111 -16.13 -11.19 7.76
C ARG A 111 -16.60 -10.09 6.85
N PHE A 112 -17.54 -9.29 7.33
CA PHE A 112 -17.91 -8.04 6.68
C PHE A 112 -17.30 -6.88 7.43
N ALA A 113 -16.49 -6.07 6.76
CA ALA A 113 -15.82 -4.93 7.34
C ALA A 113 -16.53 -3.64 6.96
N VAL A 114 -16.86 -2.83 7.97
CA VAL A 114 -17.03 -1.39 7.80
C VAL A 114 -15.69 -0.75 8.15
N VAL A 115 -15.07 -0.06 7.21
CA VAL A 115 -13.82 0.67 7.46
C VAL A 115 -14.08 2.17 7.40
N GLN A 116 -13.58 2.90 8.40
CA GLN A 116 -13.70 4.35 8.50
C GLN A 116 -12.36 4.95 8.93
N ARG A 117 -11.94 6.05 8.31
CA ARG A 117 -10.86 6.88 8.87
C ARG A 117 -11.43 7.79 9.95
N VAL A 118 -10.86 7.75 11.15
CA VAL A 118 -11.36 8.49 12.31
C VAL A 118 -10.47 9.68 12.72
N ASP A 119 -9.25 9.77 12.18
CA ASP A 119 -8.34 10.91 12.44
C ASP A 119 -7.36 11.13 11.27
N GLY A 120 -6.69 12.29 11.26
CA GLY A 120 -5.61 12.63 10.33
C GLY A 120 -5.98 13.64 9.24
N VAL A 121 -7.14 14.31 9.33
CA VAL A 121 -7.46 15.46 8.46
C VAL A 121 -7.38 16.72 9.30
N ARG A 122 -6.26 17.45 9.22
CA ARG A 122 -6.23 18.85 9.63
C ARG A 122 -6.46 19.68 8.38
N THR A 123 -7.55 20.44 8.38
CA THR A 123 -8.06 21.27 7.28
C THR A 123 -7.10 22.34 6.76
N GLU A 124 -5.94 22.55 7.39
CA GLU A 124 -5.02 23.64 7.06
C GLU A 124 -3.53 23.25 7.00
N GLN A 125 -3.17 22.00 7.29
CA GLN A 125 -1.77 21.57 7.30
C GLN A 125 -1.65 20.18 6.69
N VAL A 126 -0.70 20.02 5.77
CA VAL A 126 -0.30 18.77 5.12
C VAL A 126 -0.49 17.58 6.08
N THR A 127 -1.45 16.71 5.78
CA THR A 127 -1.67 15.49 6.57
C THR A 127 -0.36 14.71 6.60
N ARG A 128 0.25 14.64 7.78
CA ARG A 128 1.33 13.72 8.08
C ARG A 128 0.71 12.33 8.23
N VAL A 129 1.23 11.36 7.48
CA VAL A 129 0.70 9.98 7.46
C VAL A 129 0.68 9.36 8.85
N GLU A 130 1.59 9.78 9.73
CA GLU A 130 1.72 9.35 11.12
C GLU A 130 0.50 9.70 11.98
N GLY A 131 -0.27 10.73 11.60
CA GLY A 131 -1.50 11.13 12.29
C GLY A 131 -2.76 10.36 11.86
N LEU A 132 -2.65 9.49 10.85
CA LEU A 132 -3.79 8.73 10.36
C LEU A 132 -4.21 7.66 11.36
N ARG A 133 -5.53 7.56 11.60
CA ARG A 133 -6.14 6.51 12.42
C ARG A 133 -7.39 5.97 11.74
N TRP A 134 -7.60 4.67 11.89
CA TRP A 134 -8.74 3.97 11.31
C TRP A 134 -9.49 3.18 12.37
N ARG A 135 -10.78 3.01 12.10
CA ARG A 135 -11.70 2.18 12.84
C ARG A 135 -12.29 1.14 11.89
N LEU A 136 -12.33 -0.10 12.36
CA LEU A 136 -12.96 -1.23 11.68
C LEU A 136 -14.09 -1.77 12.55
N LEU A 137 -15.22 -2.06 11.93
CA LEU A 137 -16.26 -2.91 12.48
C LEU A 137 -16.28 -4.19 11.67
N LEU A 138 -15.86 -5.29 12.29
CA LEU A 138 -15.80 -6.60 11.66
C LEU A 138 -17.02 -7.41 12.13
N VAL A 139 -17.92 -7.70 11.19
CA VAL A 139 -19.11 -8.51 11.41
C VAL A 139 -18.82 -9.94 11.01
N ASP A 140 -18.89 -10.86 11.97
CA ASP A 140 -18.74 -12.29 11.72
C ASP A 140 -20.04 -12.90 11.16
N ARG A 141 -19.96 -14.16 10.72
CA ARG A 141 -21.12 -14.89 10.16
C ARG A 141 -22.30 -15.01 11.14
N ASP A 142 -22.03 -15.01 12.43
CA ASP A 142 -23.04 -15.08 13.51
C ASP A 142 -23.59 -13.70 13.90
N GLY A 143 -23.16 -12.62 13.22
CA GLY A 143 -23.58 -11.25 13.52
C GLY A 143 -22.84 -10.60 14.69
N ARG A 144 -21.85 -11.27 15.29
CA ARG A 144 -20.98 -10.65 16.28
C ARG A 144 -20.17 -9.54 15.62
N VAL A 145 -20.14 -8.38 16.25
CA VAL A 145 -19.39 -7.21 15.77
C VAL A 145 -18.16 -7.03 16.67
N ALA A 146 -16.97 -7.18 16.09
CA ALA A 146 -15.71 -6.82 16.71
C ALA A 146 -15.28 -5.44 16.22
N GLU A 147 -14.91 -4.55 17.15
CA GLU A 147 -14.41 -3.23 16.83
C GLU A 147 -12.89 -3.18 17.01
N GLU A 148 -12.19 -2.66 16.00
CA GLU A 148 -10.75 -2.42 16.06
C GLU A 148 -10.47 -0.95 15.74
N THR A 149 -9.57 -0.33 16.48
CA THR A 149 -9.00 0.98 16.13
C THR A 149 -7.48 0.86 16.08
N PHE A 150 -6.86 1.42 15.05
CA PHE A 150 -5.40 1.38 14.89
C PHE A 150 -4.87 2.65 14.23
N GLY A 151 -3.62 3.00 14.56
CA GLY A 151 -2.90 4.11 13.95
C GLY A 151 -2.00 3.70 12.79
N TYR A 152 -1.35 4.68 12.16
CA TYR A 152 -0.36 4.44 11.10
C TYR A 152 0.76 3.48 11.53
N GLY A 153 1.29 3.61 12.74
CA GLY A 153 2.34 2.70 13.23
C GLY A 153 1.91 1.24 13.39
N GLU A 154 0.60 0.95 13.36
CA GLU A 154 0.03 -0.37 13.63
C GLU A 154 -0.66 -0.98 12.40
N HIS A 155 -0.75 -0.24 11.28
CA HIS A 155 -1.57 -0.67 10.14
C HIS A 155 -1.06 -1.94 9.45
N ALA A 156 0.24 -2.24 9.59
CA ALA A 156 0.91 -3.32 8.86
C ALA A 156 0.46 -4.72 9.31
N GLU A 157 0.05 -4.85 10.58
CA GLU A 157 -0.29 -6.13 11.20
C GLU A 157 -1.59 -6.07 12.02
N PRO A 158 -2.53 -7.02 11.81
CA PRO A 158 -2.57 -7.99 10.73
C PRO A 158 -2.76 -7.34 9.36
N ALA A 159 -2.41 -8.10 8.33
CA ALA A 159 -2.34 -7.60 6.97
C ALA A 159 -3.62 -6.93 6.45
N TYR A 160 -4.80 -7.42 6.80
CA TYR A 160 -6.03 -6.84 6.29
C TYR A 160 -6.19 -5.37 6.70
N ARG A 161 -5.57 -4.91 7.79
CA ARG A 161 -5.67 -3.52 8.27
C ARG A 161 -5.19 -2.52 7.22
N THR A 162 -3.98 -2.71 6.70
CA THR A 162 -3.44 -1.87 5.61
C THR A 162 -4.34 -1.90 4.38
N MET A 163 -4.83 -3.10 4.01
CA MET A 163 -5.63 -3.27 2.80
C MET A 163 -7.00 -2.58 2.92
N LEU A 164 -7.68 -2.72 4.06
CA LEU A 164 -8.96 -2.06 4.34
C LEU A 164 -8.78 -0.54 4.49
N ALA A 165 -7.74 -0.09 5.19
CA ALA A 165 -7.46 1.32 5.38
C ALA A 165 -7.29 2.07 4.04
N GLY A 166 -6.78 1.40 3.01
CA GLY A 166 -6.70 1.94 1.65
C GLY A 166 -8.05 2.31 1.02
N TYR A 167 -9.17 1.72 1.47
CA TYR A 167 -10.52 2.11 1.03
C TYR A 167 -11.05 3.34 1.76
N ALA A 168 -10.50 3.69 2.92
CA ALA A 168 -10.96 4.80 3.74
C ALA A 168 -10.06 6.04 3.68
N THR A 169 -8.99 6.01 2.87
CA THR A 169 -7.99 7.07 2.84
C THR A 169 -7.49 7.35 1.42
N PRO A 170 -7.53 8.61 0.96
CA PRO A 170 -7.10 8.98 -0.40
C PRO A 170 -5.58 9.08 -0.55
N ILE A 171 -4.83 9.01 0.55
CA ILE A 171 -3.38 9.06 0.57
C ILE A 171 -2.86 7.64 0.36
N ALA A 172 -2.01 7.44 -0.64
CA ALA A 172 -1.30 6.18 -0.79
C ALA A 172 -0.28 6.02 0.34
N PHE A 173 -0.28 4.86 0.99
CA PHE A 173 0.75 4.48 1.96
C PHE A 173 1.13 3.02 1.79
N GLY A 174 2.41 2.72 2.01
CA GLY A 174 2.93 1.37 1.93
C GLY A 174 2.78 0.63 3.24
N ARG A 175 2.78 -0.69 3.17
CA ARG A 175 2.72 -1.61 4.30
C ARG A 175 4.00 -1.58 5.15
N SER A 176 5.15 -1.31 4.53
CA SER A 176 6.45 -1.15 5.18
C SER A 176 6.63 0.17 5.94
N GLY A 177 5.61 1.04 5.97
CA GLY A 177 5.73 2.39 6.51
C GLY A 177 6.53 3.34 5.62
N ALA A 178 7.00 2.87 4.45
CA ALA A 178 7.60 3.73 3.45
C ALA A 178 6.54 4.71 2.91
N PRO A 179 6.80 6.03 2.96
CA PRO A 179 5.86 7.00 2.41
C PRO A 179 5.75 6.77 0.90
N TYR A 180 4.55 6.41 0.44
CA TYR A 180 4.16 6.49 -0.97
C TYR A 180 3.91 7.96 -1.31
N GLY A 181 4.96 8.78 -1.19
CA GLY A 181 4.96 10.13 -1.72
C GLY A 181 5.04 10.05 -3.24
N TYR A 182 3.99 10.51 -3.92
CA TYR A 182 3.97 10.77 -5.37
C TYR A 182 5.31 11.36 -5.82
N PRO A 183 6.10 10.60 -6.58
CA PRO A 183 5.99 10.64 -8.03
C PRO A 183 5.57 9.28 -8.60
N PRO A 184 5.23 9.18 -9.90
CA PRO A 184 4.71 7.94 -10.47
C PRO A 184 5.67 6.78 -10.16
N LEU A 185 5.12 5.66 -9.69
CA LEU A 185 5.81 4.37 -9.49
C LEU A 185 6.83 4.09 -10.60
N LEU A 186 6.51 4.50 -11.83
CA LEU A 186 7.44 4.52 -12.95
C LEU A 186 8.75 5.24 -12.63
N SER A 187 8.77 6.50 -12.21
CA SER A 187 10.01 7.27 -12.03
C SER A 187 10.91 6.74 -10.90
N TRP A 188 10.35 6.37 -9.74
CA TRP A 188 11.14 5.86 -8.62
C TRP A 188 11.64 4.44 -8.80
N LEU A 189 10.99 3.65 -9.64
CA LEU A 189 11.44 2.31 -9.95
C LEU A 189 12.34 2.32 -11.20
N LEU A 190 11.95 3.06 -12.25
CA LEU A 190 12.72 3.12 -13.49
C LEU A 190 14.08 3.77 -13.29
N VAL A 191 14.24 4.81 -12.48
CA VAL A 191 15.57 5.42 -12.26
C VAL A 191 16.55 4.43 -11.62
N PRO A 192 16.27 3.77 -10.49
CA PRO A 192 17.18 2.78 -9.92
C PRO A 192 17.29 1.52 -10.79
N LEU A 193 16.24 1.07 -11.48
CA LEU A 193 16.33 -0.07 -12.40
C LEU A 193 17.20 0.24 -13.61
N THR A 194 17.05 1.42 -14.22
CA THR A 194 17.87 1.85 -15.36
C THR A 194 19.31 2.09 -14.92
N ALA A 195 19.54 2.71 -13.76
CA ALA A 195 20.87 2.84 -13.17
C ALA A 195 21.52 1.48 -12.90
N ALA A 196 20.77 0.52 -12.35
CA ALA A 196 21.23 -0.84 -12.13
C ALA A 196 21.55 -1.55 -13.46
N ALA A 197 20.68 -1.42 -14.46
CA ALA A 197 20.87 -2.03 -15.78
C ALA A 197 22.10 -1.47 -16.51
N ILE A 198 22.23 -0.14 -16.56
CA ILE A 198 23.41 0.56 -17.12
C ILE A 198 24.66 0.14 -16.32
N GLY A 199 24.56 0.10 -15.00
CA GLY A 199 25.63 -0.31 -14.11
C GLY A 199 26.13 -1.73 -14.40
N ALA A 200 25.21 -2.68 -14.54
CA ALA A 200 25.51 -4.06 -14.89
C ALA A 200 26.19 -4.18 -16.26
N VAL A 201 25.66 -3.49 -17.28
CA VAL A 201 26.25 -3.48 -18.63
C VAL A 201 27.68 -2.93 -18.60
N LEU A 202 27.91 -1.80 -17.94
CA LEU A 202 29.24 -1.19 -17.81
C LEU A 202 30.22 -2.05 -17.01
N ALA A 203 29.75 -2.68 -15.93
CA ALA A 203 30.55 -3.59 -15.12
C ALA A 203 31.05 -4.78 -15.95
N VAL A 204 30.12 -5.46 -16.64
CA VAL A 204 30.43 -6.61 -17.51
C VAL A 204 31.35 -6.20 -18.66
N ALA A 205 31.02 -5.13 -19.38
CA ALA A 205 31.82 -4.65 -20.50
C ALA A 205 33.25 -4.25 -20.07
N GLY A 206 33.39 -3.57 -18.92
CA GLY A 206 34.68 -3.22 -18.35
C GLY A 206 35.51 -4.43 -17.92
N ILE A 207 34.87 -5.44 -17.31
CA ILE A 207 35.54 -6.69 -16.93
C ILE A 207 36.02 -7.42 -18.18
N VAL A 208 35.14 -7.67 -19.15
CA VAL A 208 35.45 -8.37 -20.40
C VAL A 208 36.54 -7.62 -21.19
N GLY A 209 36.43 -6.30 -21.32
CA GLY A 209 37.42 -5.47 -22.01
C GLY A 209 38.80 -5.47 -21.33
N THR A 210 38.83 -5.49 -20.00
CA THR A 210 40.08 -5.62 -19.23
C THR A 210 40.74 -6.99 -19.47
N PHE A 211 39.96 -8.08 -19.47
CA PHE A 211 40.46 -9.42 -19.79
C PHE A 211 40.96 -9.52 -21.24
N ALA A 212 40.22 -8.99 -22.20
CA ALA A 212 40.59 -9.01 -23.62
C ALA A 212 41.89 -8.23 -23.89
N THR A 213 42.05 -7.05 -23.30
CA THR A 213 43.28 -6.25 -23.42
C THR A 213 44.49 -6.92 -22.75
N HIS A 214 44.28 -7.57 -21.61
CA HIS A 214 45.33 -8.34 -20.94
C HIS A 214 45.80 -9.53 -21.79
N ARG A 215 44.87 -10.29 -22.39
CA ARG A 215 45.20 -11.40 -23.29
C ARG A 215 45.97 -10.95 -24.54
N ARG A 216 45.59 -9.83 -25.17
CA ARG A 216 46.31 -9.29 -26.32
C ARG A 216 47.75 -8.90 -25.98
N ARG A 217 47.97 -8.23 -24.84
CA ARG A 217 49.33 -7.87 -24.39
C ARG A 217 50.22 -9.08 -24.18
N LYS A 218 49.69 -10.18 -23.62
CA LYS A 218 50.45 -11.43 -23.48
C LYS A 218 50.84 -12.05 -24.82
N ARG A 219 49.99 -11.96 -25.84
CA ARG A 219 50.27 -12.51 -27.18
C ARG A 219 51.29 -11.70 -27.99
N THR A 220 51.41 -10.40 -27.74
CA THR A 220 52.39 -9.53 -28.44
C THR A 220 53.76 -9.49 -27.74
N ALA A 221 53.88 -10.08 -26.56
CA ALA A 221 55.09 -10.05 -25.74
C ALA A 221 55.84 -11.39 -25.71
N GLY A 222 55.37 -12.40 -26.44
CA GLY A 222 56.04 -13.67 -26.68
C GLY A 222 56.15 -13.92 -28.17
#